data_AF-A0A7V6VLG2-F1
#
_entry.id   AF-A0A7V6VLG2-F1
#
_cell.length_a   1.000
_cell.length_b   1.000
_cell.length_c   1.000
_cell.angle_alpha   90.00
_cell.angle_beta   90.00
_cell.angle_gamma   90.00
#
_symmetry.space_group_name_H-M   'P 1'
#
loop_
_entity.id
_entity.type
_entity.pdbx_description
1 polymer ?
#
loop_
_entity_poly.entity_id
_entity_poly.type
_entity_poly.pdbx_seq_one_letter_code
_entity_poly.pdbx_strand_id
1 'polypeptide(L)'
;PSPNGTSRPAPPDDATHPSPNATSRPTPPDDAAHPTPDGTARGGPARAPSSAITLDTDAFLRDRGEDVARLRFLLEATARRTARFACFGWHEWAMVYRQEEHRHPLPLRLGQEGTDAAVESADLRCTHYDAFRFYTPAARPRNERELTRETQPQFEQPGCLHANMDLLKAALLLGPACPGELLLDAFELARRIRTLDMAASPYDCSSLGLEPVRVESAAGRAEYVARQREFAEESAGIRRRLLAVTERVVA
;
A
#
# COMPACT_ATOMS: atom_id res chain seq x y z
N PRO A 1 -33.30 33.32 -40.76
CA PRO A 1 -32.31 34.30 -40.26
C PRO A 1 -31.64 33.77 -38.97
N SER A 2 -30.37 33.37 -39.07
CA SER A 2 -29.45 33.04 -37.98
C SER A 2 -29.27 34.24 -37.01
N PRO A 3 -28.46 34.19 -35.93
CA PRO A 3 -27.76 33.06 -35.28
C PRO A 3 -27.97 33.07 -33.74
N ASN A 4 -27.43 32.10 -33.00
CA ASN A 4 -26.70 32.41 -31.76
C ASN A 4 -25.93 31.20 -31.25
N GLY A 5 -24.60 31.30 -31.35
CA GLY A 5 -23.67 30.48 -30.59
C GLY A 5 -23.72 30.89 -29.12
N THR A 6 -23.51 29.90 -28.26
CA THR A 6 -23.15 30.14 -26.86
C THR A 6 -21.94 29.29 -26.53
N SER A 7 -20.84 29.97 -26.28
CA SER A 7 -19.57 29.44 -25.80
C SER A 7 -19.76 28.72 -24.46
N ARG A 8 -19.20 27.52 -24.31
CA ARG A 8 -19.03 26.87 -23.01
C ARG A 8 -17.96 27.63 -22.20
N PRO A 9 -18.19 27.94 -20.91
CA PRO A 9 -17.16 28.51 -20.06
C PRO A 9 -16.13 27.45 -19.68
N ALA A 10 -14.87 27.88 -19.57
CA ALA A 10 -13.75 27.09 -19.09
C ALA A 10 -13.94 26.68 -17.60
N PRO A 11 -13.38 25.54 -17.16
CA PRO A 11 -13.41 25.15 -15.75
C PRO A 11 -12.51 26.08 -14.90
N PRO A 12 -12.87 26.35 -13.63
CA PRO A 12 -12.08 27.22 -12.77
C PRO A 12 -10.80 26.53 -12.27
N ASP A 13 -9.79 27.38 -12.04
CA ASP A 13 -8.42 27.08 -11.64
C ASP A 13 -8.28 26.27 -10.34
N ASP A 14 -7.22 25.46 -10.35
CA ASP A 14 -6.63 24.70 -9.25
C ASP A 14 -6.50 25.53 -7.96
N ALA A 15 -7.25 25.15 -6.93
CA ALA A 15 -7.02 25.61 -5.56
C ALA A 15 -6.04 24.66 -4.88
N THR A 16 -4.77 25.06 -4.90
CA THR A 16 -3.65 24.50 -4.13
C THR A 16 -3.98 24.38 -2.64
N HIS A 17 -3.98 23.16 -2.11
CA HIS A 17 -3.87 22.91 -0.67
C HIS A 17 -2.40 23.03 -0.23
N PRO A 18 -2.08 23.80 0.83
CA PRO A 18 -0.72 23.97 1.30
C PRO A 18 -0.21 22.71 2.03
N SER A 19 0.93 22.19 1.59
CA SER A 19 1.68 21.14 2.29
C SER A 19 2.29 21.66 3.59
N PRO A 20 2.05 21.04 4.76
CA PRO A 20 2.77 21.37 5.98
C PRO A 20 4.00 20.47 6.06
N ASN A 21 5.05 20.78 5.30
CA ASN A 21 6.38 20.21 5.56
C ASN A 21 7.48 21.06 4.92
N ALA A 22 7.76 22.20 5.55
CA ALA A 22 9.00 22.93 5.34
C ALA A 22 9.83 22.81 6.62
N THR A 23 10.65 21.77 6.69
CA THR A 23 11.76 21.70 7.65
C THR A 23 13.07 21.76 6.87
N SER A 24 13.92 22.66 7.33
CA SER A 24 15.21 23.05 6.75
C SER A 24 16.14 21.85 6.60
N ARG A 25 16.75 21.68 5.42
CA ARG A 25 17.84 20.70 5.21
C ARG A 25 19.06 21.09 6.06
N PRO A 26 19.65 20.18 6.86
CA PRO A 26 21.03 20.33 7.29
C PRO A 26 21.95 20.01 6.12
N THR A 27 22.97 20.84 5.91
CA THR A 27 24.12 20.56 5.05
C THR A 27 24.88 19.33 5.58
N PRO A 28 25.34 18.40 4.72
CA PRO A 28 26.20 17.33 5.17
C PRO A 28 27.60 17.90 5.48
N PRO A 29 28.32 17.37 6.49
CA PRO A 29 29.75 17.63 6.59
C PRO A 29 30.45 16.88 5.45
N ASP A 30 31.26 17.62 4.69
CA ASP A 30 32.32 17.04 3.87
C ASP A 30 33.31 16.36 4.82
N ASP A 31 33.60 15.08 4.57
CA ASP A 31 34.91 14.47 4.85
C ASP A 31 34.98 13.11 4.15
N ALA A 32 35.30 13.16 2.85
CA ALA A 32 35.80 12.00 2.13
C ALA A 32 37.31 11.88 2.41
N ALA A 33 37.72 10.84 3.14
CA ALA A 33 39.12 10.41 3.17
C ALA A 33 39.19 8.89 2.93
N HIS A 34 39.70 8.52 1.75
CA HIS A 34 40.15 7.17 1.45
C HIS A 34 41.47 6.86 2.20
N PRO A 35 41.76 5.58 2.50
CA PRO A 35 42.78 5.21 3.46
C PRO A 35 44.18 5.21 2.84
N THR A 36 45.19 5.61 3.61
CA THR A 36 46.58 5.25 3.37
C THR A 36 47.01 4.14 4.32
N PRO A 37 47.86 3.20 3.87
CA PRO A 37 48.39 2.16 4.74
C PRO A 37 49.69 2.68 5.36
N ASP A 38 49.69 2.98 6.64
CA ASP A 38 50.84 2.60 7.47
C ASP A 38 50.50 2.58 8.96
N GLY A 39 51.03 1.56 9.63
CA GLY A 39 50.71 1.24 11.01
C GLY A 39 51.28 2.26 12.00
N THR A 40 50.41 2.87 12.80
CA THR A 40 50.66 3.14 14.22
C THR A 40 49.32 3.28 14.94
N ALA A 41 49.08 2.46 15.97
CA ALA A 41 47.91 2.56 16.82
C ALA A 41 47.96 3.87 17.60
N ARG A 42 47.19 4.87 17.15
CA ARG A 42 47.00 6.13 17.85
C ARG A 42 45.60 6.08 18.46
N GLY A 43 45.53 6.02 19.79
CA GLY A 43 44.26 6.04 20.53
C GLY A 43 43.43 7.25 20.09
N GLY A 44 42.34 6.99 19.37
CA GLY A 44 41.39 8.02 18.97
C GLY A 44 40.73 8.62 20.21
N PRO A 45 40.39 9.93 20.20
CA PRO A 45 39.73 10.55 21.34
C PRO A 45 38.43 9.81 21.66
N ALA A 46 38.21 9.54 22.94
CA ALA A 46 36.96 8.98 23.43
C ALA A 46 35.81 9.82 22.86
N ARG A 47 34.99 9.19 22.01
CA ARG A 47 33.81 9.81 21.40
C ARG A 47 32.95 10.33 22.54
N ALA A 48 32.82 11.66 22.63
CA ALA A 48 31.94 12.30 23.61
C ALA A 48 30.56 11.65 23.55
N PRO A 49 29.85 11.47 24.68
CA PRO A 49 28.49 10.95 24.65
C PRO A 49 27.66 11.89 23.79
N SER A 50 27.29 11.43 22.59
CA SER A 50 26.33 12.17 21.76
C SER A 50 25.06 12.26 22.57
N SER A 51 24.54 13.47 22.80
CA SER A 51 23.21 13.65 23.36
C SER A 51 22.22 12.89 22.48
N ALA A 52 21.75 11.74 22.95
CA ALA A 52 20.83 10.92 22.18
C ALA A 52 19.52 11.69 22.00
N ILE A 53 19.07 11.83 20.76
CA ILE A 53 17.74 12.35 20.46
C ILE A 53 16.76 11.20 20.68
N THR A 54 15.76 11.41 21.54
CA THR A 54 14.71 10.43 21.85
C THR A 54 13.35 10.93 21.38
N LEU A 55 12.44 10.00 21.09
CA LEU A 55 11.05 10.32 20.80
C LEU A 55 10.36 10.89 22.06
N ASP A 56 9.72 12.05 21.93
CA ASP A 56 8.75 12.53 22.93
C ASP A 56 7.43 11.78 22.71
N THR A 57 7.24 10.68 23.44
CA THR A 57 6.07 9.81 23.31
C THR A 57 4.79 10.52 23.72
N ASP A 58 4.82 11.42 24.72
CA ASP A 58 3.63 12.15 25.16
C ASP A 58 3.17 13.13 24.08
N ALA A 59 4.09 13.88 23.46
CA ALA A 59 3.76 14.74 22.34
C ALA A 59 3.26 13.94 21.14
N PHE A 60 3.89 12.80 20.84
CA PHE A 60 3.47 11.92 19.75
C PHE A 60 2.05 11.37 19.96
N LEU A 61 1.71 10.91 21.16
CA LEU A 61 0.37 10.39 21.47
C LEU A 61 -0.70 11.49 21.51
N ARG A 62 -0.36 12.72 21.91
CA ARG A 62 -1.28 13.86 21.80
C ARG A 62 -1.64 14.16 20.34
N ASP A 63 -0.69 13.99 19.41
CA ASP A 63 -0.90 14.20 17.97
C ASP A 63 -1.60 13.00 17.30
N ARG A 64 -1.21 11.76 17.64
CA ARG A 64 -1.55 10.55 16.86
C ARG A 64 -2.20 9.41 17.64
N GLY A 65 -2.52 9.59 18.91
CA GLY A 65 -2.97 8.51 19.80
C GLY A 65 -4.18 7.73 19.27
N GLU A 66 -5.18 8.44 18.73
CA GLU A 66 -6.36 7.80 18.13
C GLU A 66 -6.02 6.97 16.90
N ASP A 67 -5.13 7.47 16.04
CA ASP A 67 -4.67 6.76 14.85
C ASP A 67 -3.88 5.50 15.21
N VAL A 68 -3.00 5.59 16.22
CA VAL A 68 -2.25 4.45 16.75
C VAL A 68 -3.20 3.40 17.32
N ALA A 69 -4.22 3.80 18.09
CA ALA A 69 -5.21 2.89 18.65
C ALA A 69 -6.02 2.17 17.55
N ARG A 70 -6.47 2.90 16.53
CA ARG A 70 -7.18 2.33 15.37
C ARG A 70 -6.29 1.37 14.58
N LEU A 71 -5.04 1.75 14.34
CA LEU A 71 -4.07 0.91 13.65
C LEU A 71 -3.81 -0.38 14.43
N ARG A 72 -3.54 -0.29 15.73
CA ARG A 72 -3.33 -1.45 16.60
C ARG A 72 -4.51 -2.42 16.52
N PHE A 73 -5.74 -1.91 16.68
CA PHE A 73 -6.94 -2.73 16.60
C PHE A 73 -7.07 -3.46 15.26
N LEU A 74 -6.83 -2.77 14.14
CA LEU A 74 -6.88 -3.36 12.81
C LEU A 74 -5.81 -4.43 12.62
N LEU A 75 -4.55 -4.15 13.00
CA LEU A 75 -3.45 -5.10 12.87
C LEU A 75 -3.71 -6.36 13.70
N GLU A 76 -4.19 -6.22 14.93
CA GLU A 76 -4.55 -7.35 15.80
C GLU A 76 -5.71 -8.17 15.20
N ALA A 77 -6.78 -7.50 14.77
CA ALA A 77 -7.95 -8.18 14.20
C ALA A 77 -7.56 -8.98 12.95
N THR A 78 -6.77 -8.40 12.05
CA THR A 78 -6.31 -9.09 10.84
C THR A 78 -5.33 -10.22 11.16
N ALA A 79 -4.47 -10.08 12.17
CA ALA A 79 -3.50 -11.11 12.57
C ALA A 79 -4.14 -12.37 13.18
N ARG A 80 -5.30 -12.26 13.83
CA ARG A 80 -5.98 -13.39 14.51
C ARG A 80 -6.75 -14.32 13.55
N ARG A 81 -6.90 -13.94 12.28
CA ARG A 81 -7.68 -14.71 11.30
C ARG A 81 -6.84 -15.77 10.59
N THR A 82 -7.50 -16.85 10.19
CA THR A 82 -6.93 -17.76 9.18
C THR A 82 -6.92 -17.06 7.81
N ALA A 83 -5.80 -17.11 7.10
CA ALA A 83 -5.66 -16.44 5.82
C ALA A 83 -6.62 -17.02 4.75
N ARG A 84 -7.28 -16.13 4.01
CA ARG A 84 -8.10 -16.45 2.83
C ARG A 84 -7.41 -15.94 1.56
N PHE A 85 -7.34 -16.80 0.54
CA PHE A 85 -6.66 -16.55 -0.75
C PHE A 85 -7.65 -16.66 -1.91
N ALA A 86 -8.66 -15.78 -1.95
CA ALA A 86 -9.80 -15.91 -2.87
C ALA A 86 -10.10 -14.66 -3.71
N CYS A 87 -9.34 -13.57 -3.54
CA CYS A 87 -9.53 -12.35 -4.34
C CYS A 87 -8.91 -12.47 -5.74
N PHE A 88 -7.78 -13.18 -5.87
CA PHE A 88 -7.04 -13.35 -7.13
C PHE A 88 -6.72 -12.05 -7.90
N GLY A 89 -6.66 -10.89 -7.24
CA GLY A 89 -6.43 -9.62 -7.93
C GLY A 89 -7.67 -9.05 -8.63
N TRP A 90 -8.83 -9.70 -8.52
CA TRP A 90 -10.08 -9.27 -9.16
C TRP A 90 -10.55 -7.87 -8.75
N HIS A 91 -10.00 -7.30 -7.67
CA HIS A 91 -10.33 -5.94 -7.26
C HIS A 91 -10.05 -4.91 -8.35
N GLU A 92 -8.96 -5.04 -9.12
CA GLU A 92 -8.63 -4.05 -10.16
C GLU A 92 -9.52 -4.21 -11.39
N TRP A 93 -9.90 -5.46 -11.71
CA TRP A 93 -10.87 -5.78 -12.75
C TRP A 93 -12.24 -5.20 -12.43
N ALA A 94 -12.66 -5.28 -11.16
CA ALA A 94 -13.89 -4.69 -10.67
C ALA A 94 -13.89 -3.15 -10.67
N MET A 95 -12.72 -2.50 -10.72
CA MET A 95 -12.61 -1.02 -10.85
C MET A 95 -12.80 -0.53 -12.29
N VAL A 96 -12.69 -1.41 -13.29
CA VAL A 96 -12.87 -1.07 -14.72
C VAL A 96 -14.10 -1.75 -15.35
N TYR A 97 -14.84 -2.54 -14.57
CA TYR A 97 -16.00 -3.29 -15.03
C TYR A 97 -17.12 -2.37 -15.51
N ARG A 98 -17.49 -2.50 -16.79
CA ARG A 98 -18.47 -1.67 -17.51
C ARG A 98 -18.19 -0.17 -17.38
N GLN A 99 -16.91 0.21 -17.49
CA GLN A 99 -16.48 1.59 -17.38
C GLN A 99 -15.54 1.93 -18.54
N GLU A 100 -15.95 2.89 -19.37
CA GLU A 100 -15.19 3.28 -20.57
C GLU A 100 -13.96 4.13 -20.25
N GLU A 101 -14.06 5.00 -19.24
CA GLU A 101 -12.94 5.85 -18.79
C GLU A 101 -12.16 5.17 -17.67
N HIS A 102 -10.85 4.99 -17.89
CA HIS A 102 -9.98 4.28 -16.95
C HIS A 102 -9.07 5.24 -16.19
N ARG A 103 -8.74 4.89 -14.94
CA ARG A 103 -7.86 5.70 -14.08
C ARG A 103 -6.39 5.66 -14.54
N HIS A 104 -6.02 4.62 -15.27
CA HIS A 104 -4.67 4.43 -15.78
C HIS A 104 -4.66 4.53 -17.31
N PRO A 105 -3.61 5.11 -17.91
CA PRO A 105 -3.50 5.26 -19.36
C PRO A 105 -3.09 3.95 -20.08
N LEU A 106 -2.81 2.88 -19.34
CA LEU A 106 -2.46 1.59 -19.91
C LEU A 106 -3.70 0.94 -20.56
N PRO A 107 -3.56 0.24 -21.70
CA PRO A 107 -4.68 -0.45 -22.32
C PRO A 107 -5.08 -1.69 -21.51
N LEU A 108 -6.32 -2.13 -21.66
CA LEU A 108 -6.77 -3.41 -21.11
C LEU A 108 -6.28 -4.57 -21.99
N ARG A 109 -5.70 -5.62 -21.39
CA ARG A 109 -5.14 -6.78 -22.12
C ARG A 109 -6.18 -7.54 -22.93
N LEU A 110 -7.42 -7.58 -22.46
CA LEU A 110 -8.53 -8.30 -23.08
C LEU A 110 -9.53 -7.36 -23.78
N GLY A 111 -9.22 -6.06 -23.87
CA GLY A 111 -10.20 -5.04 -24.22
C GLY A 111 -11.31 -4.91 -23.17
N GLN A 112 -12.28 -4.02 -23.42
CA GLN A 112 -13.39 -3.79 -22.49
C GLN A 112 -14.31 -5.02 -22.40
N GLU A 113 -14.76 -5.54 -23.54
CA GLU A 113 -15.69 -6.68 -23.58
C GLU A 113 -15.12 -7.94 -22.91
N GLY A 114 -13.85 -8.26 -23.16
CA GLY A 114 -13.19 -9.41 -22.54
C GLY A 114 -12.97 -9.24 -21.03
N THR A 115 -12.67 -8.01 -20.60
CA THR A 115 -12.54 -7.67 -19.17
C THR A 115 -13.88 -7.80 -18.45
N ASP A 116 -14.95 -7.32 -19.07
CA ASP A 116 -16.30 -7.41 -18.50
C ASP A 116 -16.77 -8.86 -18.40
N ALA A 117 -16.57 -9.68 -19.46
CA ALA A 117 -16.87 -11.10 -19.43
C ALA A 117 -16.08 -11.85 -18.35
N ALA A 118 -14.81 -11.50 -18.14
CA ALA A 118 -13.99 -12.09 -17.09
C ALA A 118 -14.56 -11.78 -15.69
N VAL A 119 -14.94 -10.52 -15.42
CA VAL A 119 -15.57 -10.13 -14.15
C VAL A 119 -16.92 -10.81 -13.95
N GLU A 120 -17.73 -10.96 -15.01
CA GLU A 120 -19.02 -11.65 -14.95
C GLU A 120 -18.88 -13.14 -14.62
N SER A 121 -17.78 -13.77 -15.03
CA SER A 121 -17.47 -15.18 -14.73
C SER A 121 -16.80 -15.40 -13.36
N ALA A 122 -16.36 -14.32 -12.70
CA ALA A 122 -15.57 -14.39 -11.48
C ALA A 122 -16.43 -14.26 -10.21
N ASP A 123 -16.08 -15.03 -9.20
CA ASP A 123 -16.58 -14.81 -7.84
C ASP A 123 -15.79 -13.67 -7.17
N LEU A 124 -16.32 -12.45 -7.19
CA LEU A 124 -15.69 -11.33 -6.50
C LEU A 124 -15.75 -11.53 -4.97
N ARG A 125 -14.61 -11.72 -4.32
CA ARG A 125 -14.49 -11.99 -2.88
C ARG A 125 -13.47 -11.09 -2.20
N CYS A 126 -13.41 -9.82 -2.62
CA CYS A 126 -12.54 -8.84 -1.99
C CYS A 126 -12.97 -8.61 -0.54
N THR A 127 -11.98 -8.49 0.34
CA THR A 127 -12.16 -8.28 1.78
C THR A 127 -11.49 -7.00 2.28
N HIS A 128 -10.84 -6.26 1.38
CA HIS A 128 -10.09 -5.07 1.71
C HIS A 128 -10.86 -3.83 1.24
N TYR A 129 -11.35 -3.06 2.20
CA TYR A 129 -12.24 -1.92 1.95
C TYR A 129 -11.60 -0.85 1.06
N ASP A 130 -10.30 -0.57 1.24
CA ASP A 130 -9.62 0.48 0.48
C ASP A 130 -9.47 0.16 -1.01
N ALA A 131 -9.54 -1.11 -1.40
CA ALA A 131 -9.71 -1.51 -2.80
C ALA A 131 -11.19 -1.49 -3.20
N PHE A 132 -12.08 -2.09 -2.39
CA PHE A 132 -13.51 -2.21 -2.69
C PHE A 132 -14.20 -0.87 -2.94
N ARG A 133 -13.85 0.20 -2.21
CA ARG A 133 -14.48 1.53 -2.36
C ARG A 133 -14.31 2.13 -3.76
N PHE A 134 -13.37 1.61 -4.56
CA PHE A 134 -13.15 2.03 -5.93
C PHE A 134 -13.86 1.16 -6.98
N TYR A 135 -14.56 0.11 -6.58
CA TYR A 135 -15.35 -0.70 -7.52
C TYR A 135 -16.36 0.18 -8.24
N THR A 136 -16.58 -0.13 -9.52
CA THR A 136 -17.64 0.51 -10.30
C THR A 136 -19.01 0.21 -9.66
N PRO A 137 -20.02 1.08 -9.85
CA PRO A 137 -21.37 0.82 -9.34
C PRO A 137 -21.92 -0.55 -9.77
N ALA A 138 -21.57 -1.03 -10.97
CA ALA A 138 -22.00 -2.32 -11.50
C ALA A 138 -21.25 -3.52 -10.88
N ALA A 139 -20.02 -3.32 -10.39
CA ALA A 139 -19.21 -4.37 -9.76
C ALA A 139 -19.47 -4.51 -8.26
N ARG A 140 -19.81 -3.41 -7.56
CA ARG A 140 -20.09 -3.41 -6.11
C ARG A 140 -21.07 -4.52 -5.66
N PRO A 141 -22.27 -4.69 -6.25
CA PRO A 141 -23.22 -5.71 -5.82
C PRO A 141 -22.78 -7.15 -6.16
N ARG A 142 -21.72 -7.33 -6.95
CA ARG A 142 -21.18 -8.66 -7.29
C ARG A 142 -20.20 -9.19 -6.24
N ASN A 143 -19.66 -8.32 -5.38
CA ASN A 143 -18.75 -8.78 -4.33
C ASN A 143 -19.53 -9.60 -3.27
N GLU A 144 -18.92 -10.66 -2.75
CA GLU A 144 -19.50 -11.55 -1.72
C GLU A 144 -20.10 -10.78 -0.54
N ARG A 145 -19.52 -9.62 -0.21
CA ARG A 145 -20.03 -8.69 0.81
C ARG A 145 -19.86 -7.25 0.35
N GLU A 146 -20.81 -6.40 0.71
CA GLU A 146 -20.61 -4.96 0.65
C GLU A 146 -19.72 -4.52 1.82
N LEU A 147 -18.57 -3.91 1.53
CA LEU A 147 -17.61 -3.49 2.56
C LEU A 147 -17.78 -2.02 2.89
N THR A 148 -17.66 -1.69 4.18
CA THR A 148 -17.60 -0.32 4.69
C THR A 148 -16.32 -0.09 5.48
N ARG A 149 -15.99 1.17 5.78
CA ARG A 149 -14.83 1.48 6.62
C ARG A 149 -14.99 0.89 8.02
N GLU A 150 -16.19 1.00 8.57
CA GLU A 150 -16.55 0.54 9.92
C GLU A 150 -16.41 -0.98 10.05
N THR A 151 -16.69 -1.71 8.97
CA THR A 151 -16.63 -3.17 8.93
C THR A 151 -15.25 -3.71 8.51
N GLN A 152 -14.31 -2.86 8.12
CA GLN A 152 -12.95 -3.27 7.73
C GLN A 152 -12.29 -4.18 8.77
N PRO A 153 -12.30 -3.88 10.08
CA PRO A 153 -11.68 -4.75 11.07
C PRO A 153 -12.34 -6.13 11.18
N GLN A 154 -13.57 -6.31 10.69
CA GLN A 154 -14.29 -7.59 10.70
C GLN A 154 -13.91 -8.47 9.50
N PHE A 155 -13.64 -7.86 8.35
CA PHE A 155 -13.49 -8.58 7.08
C PHE A 155 -12.07 -8.67 6.57
N GLU A 156 -11.21 -7.71 6.88
CA GLU A 156 -9.83 -7.68 6.35
C GLU A 156 -9.08 -8.98 6.69
N GLN A 157 -8.41 -9.53 5.67
CA GLN A 157 -7.79 -10.86 5.71
C GLN A 157 -6.27 -10.78 5.64
N PRO A 158 -5.53 -11.60 6.42
CA PRO A 158 -4.07 -11.64 6.37
C PRO A 158 -3.54 -12.21 5.03
N GLY A 159 -4.37 -12.92 4.26
CA GLY A 159 -4.04 -13.37 2.92
C GLY A 159 -4.18 -12.29 1.84
N CYS A 160 -4.82 -11.14 2.12
CA CYS A 160 -5.02 -10.11 1.11
C CYS A 160 -3.69 -9.40 0.77
N LEU A 161 -3.35 -9.30 -0.52
CA LEU A 161 -2.18 -8.55 -0.98
C LEU A 161 -2.22 -7.10 -0.46
N HIS A 162 -3.36 -6.43 -0.58
CA HIS A 162 -3.51 -5.04 -0.19
C HIS A 162 -3.37 -4.82 1.32
N ALA A 163 -3.97 -5.69 2.15
CA ALA A 163 -3.78 -5.61 3.60
C ALA A 163 -2.31 -5.81 4.02
N ASN A 164 -1.54 -6.54 3.21
CA ASN A 164 -0.10 -6.76 3.45
C ASN A 164 0.75 -5.61 2.89
N MET A 165 0.36 -5.03 1.76
CA MET A 165 0.98 -3.82 1.20
C MET A 165 0.79 -2.59 2.11
N ASP A 166 -0.37 -2.50 2.77
CA ASP A 166 -0.71 -1.42 3.70
C ASP A 166 0.14 -1.43 4.99
N LEU A 167 0.98 -2.44 5.23
CA LEU A 167 1.95 -2.40 6.32
C LEU A 167 2.98 -1.28 6.14
N LEU A 168 3.28 -0.88 4.90
CA LEU A 168 4.09 0.32 4.64
C LEU A 168 3.36 1.58 5.12
N LYS A 169 2.06 1.71 4.83
CA LYS A 169 1.23 2.82 5.32
C LYS A 169 1.19 2.84 6.85
N ALA A 170 1.08 1.67 7.49
CA ALA A 170 1.15 1.56 8.95
C ALA A 170 2.50 2.03 9.52
N ALA A 171 3.62 1.63 8.92
CA ALA A 171 4.95 2.07 9.32
C ALA A 171 5.12 3.60 9.16
N LEU A 172 4.64 4.17 8.05
CA LEU A 172 4.66 5.61 7.80
C LEU A 172 3.79 6.41 8.79
N LEU A 173 2.63 5.86 9.17
CA LEU A 173 1.75 6.46 10.17
C LEU A 173 2.43 6.55 11.54
N LEU A 174 3.16 5.49 11.92
CA LEU A 174 3.93 5.45 13.17
C LEU A 174 5.15 6.39 13.13
N GLY A 175 5.60 6.78 11.94
CA GLY A 175 6.61 7.82 11.72
C GLY A 175 7.86 7.59 12.58
N PRO A 176 8.27 8.56 13.42
CA PRO A 176 9.50 8.43 14.23
C PRO A 176 9.45 7.32 15.28
N ALA A 177 8.28 6.76 15.59
CA ALA A 177 8.16 5.64 16.49
C ALA A 177 8.46 4.28 15.83
N CYS A 178 8.39 4.20 14.49
CA CYS A 178 8.73 3.01 13.75
C CYS A 178 10.26 2.91 13.55
N PRO A 179 10.91 1.79 13.93
CA PRO A 179 12.31 1.58 13.60
C PRO A 179 12.54 1.62 12.09
N GLY A 180 13.64 2.25 11.66
CA GLY A 180 13.91 2.49 10.23
C GLY A 180 14.04 1.19 9.42
N GLU A 181 14.63 0.15 10.01
CA GLU A 181 14.71 -1.18 9.41
C GLU A 181 13.34 -1.81 9.21
N LEU A 182 12.40 -1.62 10.14
CA LEU A 182 11.03 -2.13 10.01
C LEU A 182 10.26 -1.38 8.91
N LEU A 183 10.47 -0.08 8.78
CA LEU A 183 9.92 0.71 7.68
C LEU A 183 10.46 0.21 6.33
N LEU A 184 11.76 -0.07 6.24
CA LEU A 184 12.39 -0.60 5.03
C LEU A 184 11.84 -1.98 4.67
N ASP A 185 11.71 -2.90 5.63
CA ASP A 185 11.12 -4.22 5.42
C ASP A 185 9.69 -4.11 4.85
N ALA A 186 8.87 -3.20 5.42
CA ALA A 186 7.52 -2.95 4.94
C ALA A 186 7.50 -2.36 3.53
N PHE A 187 8.45 -1.48 3.20
CA PHE A 187 8.60 -0.90 1.87
C PHE A 187 8.97 -1.95 0.82
N GLU A 188 9.96 -2.79 1.11
CA GLU A 188 10.42 -3.83 0.18
C GLU A 188 9.33 -4.86 -0.10
N LEU A 189 8.56 -5.24 0.94
CA LEU A 189 7.37 -6.08 0.79
C LEU A 189 6.31 -5.39 -0.08
N ALA A 190 5.95 -4.14 0.24
CA ALA A 190 4.94 -3.39 -0.50
C ALA A 190 5.30 -3.26 -1.99
N ARG A 191 6.57 -3.02 -2.31
CA ARG A 191 7.05 -2.95 -3.70
C ARG A 191 6.85 -4.27 -4.45
N ARG A 192 7.24 -5.41 -3.85
CA ARG A 192 7.06 -6.74 -4.48
C ARG A 192 5.58 -7.11 -4.63
N ILE A 193 4.75 -6.78 -3.63
CA ILE A 193 3.31 -6.97 -3.72
C ILE A 193 2.73 -6.13 -4.87
N ARG A 194 3.11 -4.85 -4.97
CA ARG A 194 2.67 -3.97 -6.07
C ARG A 194 3.01 -4.56 -7.44
N THR A 195 4.19 -5.15 -7.60
CA THR A 195 4.56 -5.83 -8.84
C THR A 195 3.61 -6.97 -9.19
N LEU A 196 3.24 -7.82 -8.22
CA LEU A 196 2.25 -8.89 -8.46
C LEU A 196 0.85 -8.32 -8.76
N ASP A 197 0.43 -7.30 -8.01
CA ASP A 197 -0.87 -6.66 -8.18
C ASP A 197 -1.03 -6.07 -9.60
N MET A 198 -0.01 -5.36 -10.09
CA MET A 198 0.02 -4.84 -11.45
C MET A 198 0.04 -5.97 -12.50
N ALA A 199 0.87 -7.00 -12.30
CA ALA A 199 0.95 -8.13 -13.22
C ALA A 199 -0.38 -8.92 -13.31
N ALA A 200 -1.16 -8.98 -12.24
CA ALA A 200 -2.46 -9.65 -12.19
C ALA A 200 -3.65 -8.76 -12.60
N SER A 201 -3.40 -7.48 -12.85
CA SER A 201 -4.43 -6.50 -13.22
C SER A 201 -5.01 -6.76 -14.62
N PRO A 202 -6.15 -6.13 -14.98
CA PRO A 202 -6.67 -6.19 -16.36
C PRO A 202 -5.80 -5.40 -17.35
N TYR A 203 -4.90 -4.53 -16.86
CA TYR A 203 -4.06 -3.66 -17.68
C TYR A 203 -2.87 -4.42 -18.29
N ASP A 204 -2.48 -4.01 -19.50
CA ASP A 204 -1.25 -4.43 -20.13
C ASP A 204 -0.08 -3.62 -19.55
N CYS A 205 0.70 -4.27 -18.70
CA CYS A 205 1.87 -3.69 -18.05
C CYS A 205 3.19 -4.06 -18.76
N SER A 206 3.14 -4.60 -19.98
CA SER A 206 4.35 -5.00 -20.73
C SER A 206 5.30 -3.82 -21.02
N SER A 207 4.76 -2.62 -21.21
CA SER A 207 5.54 -1.38 -21.36
C SER A 207 6.35 -1.01 -20.10
N LEU A 208 5.99 -1.59 -18.95
CA LEU A 208 6.69 -1.47 -17.67
C LEU A 208 7.61 -2.67 -17.39
N GLY A 209 7.76 -3.59 -18.35
CA GLY A 209 8.55 -4.82 -18.21
C GLY A 209 7.89 -5.90 -17.34
N LEU A 210 6.57 -5.87 -17.19
CA LEU A 210 5.83 -6.84 -16.39
C LEU A 210 5.07 -7.83 -17.28
N GLU A 211 5.40 -9.11 -17.14
CA GLU A 211 4.63 -10.20 -17.73
C GLU A 211 3.32 -10.43 -16.96
N PRO A 212 2.19 -10.67 -17.66
CA PRO A 212 0.89 -10.78 -17.01
C PRO A 212 0.72 -12.11 -16.27
N VAL A 213 0.25 -12.04 -15.04
CA VAL A 213 -0.31 -13.17 -14.30
C VAL A 213 -1.79 -13.28 -14.67
N ARG A 214 -2.12 -14.21 -15.57
CA ARG A 214 -3.44 -14.34 -16.20
C ARG A 214 -4.48 -14.98 -15.28
N VAL A 215 -4.97 -14.24 -14.29
CA VAL A 215 -5.94 -14.70 -13.27
C VAL A 215 -7.33 -15.05 -13.82
N GLU A 216 -7.61 -14.70 -15.07
CA GLU A 216 -8.75 -15.23 -15.84
C GLU A 216 -8.66 -16.75 -16.09
N SER A 217 -7.46 -17.33 -15.98
CA SER A 217 -7.21 -18.76 -16.15
C SER A 217 -7.03 -19.49 -14.81
N ALA A 218 -7.26 -20.81 -14.79
CA ALA A 218 -6.97 -21.62 -13.60
C ALA A 218 -5.47 -21.64 -13.26
N ALA A 219 -4.60 -21.73 -14.28
CA ALA A 219 -3.14 -21.74 -14.09
C ALA A 219 -2.64 -20.41 -13.50
N GLY A 220 -3.09 -19.27 -14.03
CA GLY A 220 -2.71 -17.96 -13.49
C GLY A 220 -3.23 -17.72 -12.07
N ARG A 221 -4.42 -18.22 -11.72
CA ARG A 221 -4.89 -18.20 -10.32
C ARG A 221 -4.01 -19.04 -9.39
N ALA A 222 -3.54 -20.21 -9.85
CA ALA A 222 -2.63 -21.04 -9.08
C ALA A 222 -1.28 -20.34 -8.84
N GLU A 223 -0.71 -19.73 -9.89
CA GLU A 223 0.52 -18.92 -9.77
C GLU A 223 0.33 -17.75 -8.80
N TYR A 224 -0.76 -16.99 -8.97
CA TYR A 224 -1.09 -15.87 -8.09
C TYR A 224 -1.17 -16.30 -6.62
N VAL A 225 -1.88 -17.39 -6.33
CA VAL A 225 -2.04 -17.89 -4.96
C VAL A 225 -0.73 -18.37 -4.37
N ALA A 226 0.14 -19.03 -5.14
CA ALA A 226 1.45 -19.45 -4.66
C ALA A 226 2.27 -18.25 -4.16
N ARG A 227 2.39 -17.21 -4.99
CA ARG A 227 3.10 -15.96 -4.64
C ARG A 227 2.40 -15.18 -3.52
N GLN A 228 1.07 -15.19 -3.49
CA GLN A 228 0.29 -14.53 -2.44
C GLN A 228 0.52 -15.15 -1.05
N ARG A 229 0.76 -16.46 -0.98
CA ARG A 229 1.07 -17.16 0.28
C ARG A 229 2.42 -16.74 0.83
N GLU A 230 3.44 -16.67 -0.01
CA GLU A 230 4.77 -16.19 0.38
C GLU A 230 4.68 -14.78 1.00
N PHE A 231 3.95 -13.87 0.36
CA PHE A 231 3.73 -12.53 0.91
C PHE A 231 2.95 -12.52 2.23
N ALA A 232 1.97 -13.41 2.40
CA ALA A 232 1.21 -13.50 3.64
C ALA A 232 2.04 -14.05 4.81
N GLU A 233 2.95 -14.98 4.54
CA GLU A 233 3.89 -15.51 5.54
C GLU A 233 4.89 -14.45 5.98
N GLU A 234 5.47 -13.72 5.03
CA GLU A 234 6.41 -12.64 5.31
C GLU A 234 5.74 -11.47 6.04
N SER A 235 4.56 -11.04 5.58
CA SER A 235 3.81 -9.93 6.17
C SER A 235 3.41 -10.20 7.62
N ALA A 236 3.22 -11.46 8.01
CA ALA A 236 2.91 -11.83 9.38
C ALA A 236 4.04 -11.41 10.36
N GLY A 237 5.30 -11.51 9.94
CA GLY A 237 6.45 -11.06 10.72
C GLY A 237 6.47 -9.54 10.91
N ILE A 238 6.31 -8.80 9.81
CA ILE A 238 6.28 -7.33 9.80
C ILE A 238 5.11 -6.82 10.65
N ARG A 239 3.92 -7.41 10.49
CA ARG A 239 2.73 -7.05 11.26
C ARG A 239 2.92 -7.21 12.76
N ARG A 240 3.51 -8.32 13.21
CA ARG A 240 3.82 -8.52 14.64
C ARG A 240 4.78 -7.46 15.19
N ARG A 241 5.79 -7.08 14.41
CA ARG A 241 6.74 -6.04 14.80
C ARG A 241 6.09 -4.66 14.87
N LEU A 242 5.21 -4.32 13.93
CA LEU A 242 4.42 -3.09 13.96
C LEU A 242 3.48 -3.05 15.16
N LEU A 243 2.82 -4.18 15.49
CA LEU A 243 2.02 -4.30 16.72
C LEU A 243 2.85 -4.00 17.97
N ALA A 244 4.04 -4.59 18.09
CA ALA A 244 4.93 -4.31 19.21
C ALA A 244 5.36 -2.83 19.28
N VAL A 245 5.49 -2.14 18.15
CA VAL A 245 5.70 -0.67 18.14
C VAL A 245 4.49 0.04 18.73
N THR A 246 3.26 -0.29 18.29
CA THR A 246 2.03 0.32 18.83
C THR A 246 1.86 0.08 20.33
N GLU A 247 2.30 -1.07 20.84
CA GLU A 247 2.25 -1.39 22.27
C GLU A 247 3.26 -0.57 23.06
N ARG A 248 4.51 -0.44 22.58
CA ARG A 248 5.56 0.32 23.25
C ARG A 248 5.28 1.82 23.34
N VAL A 249 4.63 2.40 22.34
CA VAL A 249 4.33 3.84 22.37
C VAL A 249 3.15 4.18 23.26
N VAL A 250 2.32 3.21 23.64
CA VAL A 250 1.14 3.39 24.51
C VAL A 250 1.43 3.00 25.97
N ALA A 251 2.48 2.20 26.21
CA ALA A 251 2.90 1.75 27.54
C ALA A 251 3.58 2.87 28.33
#